data_AF-I4ILG5-F1
#
_entry.id   AF-I4ILG5-F1
#
_cell.length_a   1.000
_cell.length_b   1.000
_cell.length_c   1.000
_cell.angle_alpha   90.00
_cell.angle_beta   90.00
_cell.angle_gamma   90.00
#
_symmetry.space_group_name_H-M   'P 1'
#
loop_
_entity.id
_entity.type
_entity.pdbx_description
1 polymer ?
#
loop_
_entity_poly.entity_id
_entity_poly.type
_entity_poly.pdbx_seq_one_letter_code
_entity_poly.pdbx_strand_id
1 'polypeptide(L)'
;MIHAIYRHHWKFLLTLLSIAGSINIVTESASALNITRLSSLGNTTNNFGAEIPAYDPSSRRLFLTGPNNRLDIADISNPASPITLSSLDLSSYGAGVNSVAIKNGIVALAMEANPITNNGSVVFFDTNGVFQSHVTVGALPDMLTFTPDGNRVLVANEGEPANGVNPDGSVSIIDLSAGVLNPTVNTATFTSFNGQENTFRSQGVRIFPGQTVSQDVEPEYITVSDDGTTAWVSLQENNAIAIVNIVNAQVTSILPLGAKNFNAPGNGLDPSDQDGVVFGGATNSPAVRINNWPVFGLYQPDTIATVTIAGQTYLISANEGDTRNEARRVSNQNLILDPDVFPNAATLKLTQNLGRLDVSSIDGLNAQGQYSQLFAYGGRSFSIWNVTNGLSQVFDSGDDFEQILATFSATPLTPSIFNSDGTPSSFDSRSDNRGPEPEGLAVGSVRNRLYSFVGIERAGGFMVYDITNPSNPLFTNYINDSQLGDISPEGLLFIPAADSPNGTPLLIVANEVSRNVAIYSVEPVPEPSAVLGLLTLGLAGYGLKKRGNC
;
A
#
# COMPACT_ATOMS: atom_id res chain seq x y z
N MET A 1 -71.06 -5.09 47.07
CA MET A 1 -71.44 -3.71 46.70
C MET A 1 -70.16 -2.98 46.33
N ILE A 2 -69.85 -2.83 45.04
CA ILE A 2 -70.22 -1.71 44.15
C ILE A 2 -68.94 -0.87 43.91
N HIS A 3 -68.43 -0.95 42.67
CA HIS A 3 -67.77 0.10 41.85
C HIS A 3 -66.53 0.81 42.44
N ALA A 4 -65.45 1.12 41.73
CA ALA A 4 -64.97 1.04 40.35
C ALA A 4 -63.43 1.19 40.48
N ILE A 5 -62.57 0.75 39.57
CA ILE A 5 -62.12 1.52 38.41
C ILE A 5 -61.29 0.54 37.56
N TYR A 6 -61.91 0.04 36.50
CA TYR A 6 -61.22 -0.38 35.29
C TYR A 6 -60.84 0.89 34.53
N ARG A 7 -59.53 1.17 34.40
CA ARG A 7 -58.85 1.98 33.36
C ARG A 7 -57.57 2.55 33.97
N HIS A 8 -56.45 1.84 33.85
CA HIS A 8 -55.14 2.50 33.69
C HIS A 8 -53.96 1.64 33.21
N HIS A 9 -54.14 0.34 32.93
CA HIS A 9 -53.01 -0.54 32.55
C HIS A 9 -52.77 -0.73 31.04
N TRP A 10 -53.24 0.16 30.16
CA TRP A 10 -52.91 0.11 28.71
C TRP A 10 -52.07 1.28 28.19
N LYS A 11 -51.66 2.21 29.07
CA LYS A 11 -50.77 3.33 28.70
C LYS A 11 -49.36 3.22 29.30
N PHE A 12 -49.01 2.07 29.87
CA PHE A 12 -47.65 1.80 30.36
C PHE A 12 -46.87 0.79 29.50
N LEU A 13 -47.55 0.08 28.57
CA LEU A 13 -46.90 -0.85 27.64
C LEU A 13 -46.62 -0.25 26.25
N LEU A 14 -47.17 0.94 25.95
CA LEU A 14 -46.99 1.65 24.68
C LEU A 14 -46.03 2.85 24.78
N THR A 15 -45.53 3.17 25.97
CA THR A 15 -44.53 4.24 26.21
C THR A 15 -43.12 3.69 26.39
N LEU A 16 -42.96 2.36 26.39
CA LEU A 16 -41.68 1.66 26.30
C LEU A 16 -41.34 1.22 24.86
N LEU A 17 -42.27 1.41 23.90
CA LEU A 17 -42.04 1.15 22.48
C LEU A 17 -41.76 2.41 21.63
N SER A 18 -41.79 3.61 22.23
CA SER A 18 -41.56 4.87 21.51
C SER A 18 -40.24 5.57 21.86
N ILE A 19 -39.34 4.90 22.61
CA ILE A 19 -37.94 5.33 22.85
C ILE A 19 -36.98 4.26 22.28
N ALA A 20 -37.40 3.60 21.20
CA ALA A 20 -36.55 2.76 20.35
C ALA A 20 -36.40 3.37 18.93
N GLY A 21 -36.70 4.67 18.79
CA GLY A 21 -36.55 5.44 17.56
C GLY A 21 -35.46 6.50 17.62
N SER A 22 -34.69 6.54 18.71
CA SER A 22 -33.56 7.45 18.88
C SER A 22 -32.29 6.75 18.47
N ILE A 23 -31.88 7.01 17.22
CA ILE A 23 -30.50 6.95 16.77
C ILE A 23 -29.87 5.56 17.02
N ASN A 24 -30.22 4.61 16.16
CA ASN A 24 -29.23 3.61 15.77
C ASN A 24 -28.14 4.37 15.00
N ILE A 25 -27.22 5.04 15.71
CA ILE A 25 -25.83 4.95 15.29
C ILE A 25 -25.53 3.49 15.50
N VAL A 26 -25.81 2.67 14.48
CA VAL A 26 -25.07 1.43 14.32
C VAL A 26 -23.65 1.95 14.14
N THR A 27 -22.91 2.03 15.24
CA THR A 27 -21.46 1.92 15.14
C THR A 27 -21.30 0.58 14.44
N GLU A 28 -21.14 0.59 13.13
CA GLU A 28 -20.73 -0.62 12.43
C GLU A 28 -19.37 -0.94 13.03
N SER A 29 -19.37 -1.83 14.01
CA SER A 29 -18.14 -2.44 14.48
C SER A 29 -17.48 -3.05 13.24
N ALA A 30 -16.17 -2.88 13.10
CA ALA A 30 -15.42 -3.61 12.08
C ALA A 30 -15.84 -5.08 12.16
N SER A 31 -16.37 -5.63 11.07
CA SER A 31 -16.63 -7.07 11.04
C SER A 31 -15.28 -7.72 11.14
N ALA A 32 -15.03 -8.46 12.22
CA ALA A 32 -13.79 -9.19 12.35
C ALA A 32 -13.62 -10.11 11.12
N LEU A 33 -12.42 -10.09 10.52
CA LEU A 33 -12.01 -11.06 9.52
C LEU A 33 -11.26 -12.19 10.23
N ASN A 34 -11.62 -13.42 9.90
CA ASN A 34 -10.78 -14.58 10.13
C ASN A 34 -9.85 -14.73 8.92
N ILE A 35 -8.59 -14.35 9.08
CA ILE A 35 -7.57 -14.52 8.06
C ILE A 35 -6.71 -15.70 8.45
N THR A 36 -6.70 -16.73 7.62
CA THR A 36 -6.01 -18.00 7.91
C THR A 36 -5.03 -18.32 6.80
N ARG A 37 -3.74 -18.47 7.15
CA ARG A 37 -2.72 -18.95 6.23
C ARG A 37 -3.05 -20.37 5.77
N LEU A 38 -3.14 -20.56 4.47
CA LEU A 38 -3.43 -21.85 3.84
C LEU A 38 -2.15 -22.59 3.49
N SER A 39 -1.18 -21.87 2.93
CA SER A 39 0.07 -22.45 2.44
C SER A 39 1.14 -21.37 2.21
N SER A 40 2.30 -21.81 1.72
CA SER A 40 3.37 -20.97 1.20
C SER A 40 4.05 -21.64 0.02
N LEU A 41 4.48 -20.85 -0.95
CA LEU A 41 5.44 -21.24 -2.00
C LEU A 41 6.79 -20.54 -1.75
N GLY A 42 7.84 -21.01 -2.41
CA GLY A 42 9.14 -20.35 -2.39
C GLY A 42 9.92 -20.48 -1.08
N ASN A 43 11.16 -20.03 -1.13
CA ASN A 43 12.10 -19.72 -0.05
C ASN A 43 13.47 -19.36 -0.65
N THR A 44 14.39 -18.93 0.19
CA THR A 44 15.78 -18.58 -0.19
C THR A 44 16.60 -19.75 -0.78
N THR A 45 16.18 -21.01 -0.62
CA THR A 45 16.93 -22.17 -1.11
C THR A 45 16.46 -22.69 -2.47
N ASN A 46 15.15 -22.66 -2.74
CA ASN A 46 14.61 -23.09 -4.02
C ASN A 46 14.57 -21.95 -5.05
N ASN A 47 14.79 -20.70 -4.63
CA ASN A 47 14.67 -19.50 -5.43
C ASN A 47 13.41 -19.60 -6.29
N PHE A 48 12.23 -19.45 -5.69
CA PHE A 48 10.95 -19.34 -6.39
C PHE A 48 10.17 -18.16 -5.81
N GLY A 49 9.54 -17.35 -6.66
CA GLY A 49 8.90 -16.08 -6.28
C GLY A 49 9.89 -14.97 -6.00
N ALA A 50 9.42 -13.72 -6.06
CA ALA A 50 10.13 -12.54 -5.60
C ALA A 50 9.14 -11.51 -5.05
N GLU A 51 8.59 -10.69 -5.94
CA GLU A 51 8.19 -9.33 -5.60
C GLU A 51 6.72 -9.12 -5.96
N ILE A 52 6.34 -9.32 -7.24
CA ILE A 52 5.01 -8.94 -7.75
C ILE A 52 4.18 -10.17 -8.15
N PRO A 53 3.04 -10.44 -7.47
CA PRO A 53 2.11 -11.51 -7.83
C PRO A 53 1.01 -11.06 -8.79
N ALA A 54 0.68 -11.91 -9.77
CA ALA A 54 -0.48 -11.76 -10.66
C ALA A 54 -1.22 -13.09 -10.85
N TYR A 55 -2.54 -13.09 -10.97
CA TYR A 55 -3.35 -14.32 -11.01
C TYR A 55 -4.35 -14.35 -12.16
N ASP A 56 -4.43 -15.50 -12.86
CA ASP A 56 -5.45 -15.77 -13.86
C ASP A 56 -6.51 -16.76 -13.35
N PRO A 57 -7.77 -16.34 -13.18
CA PRO A 57 -8.86 -17.21 -12.70
C PRO A 57 -9.16 -18.40 -13.63
N SER A 58 -8.95 -18.21 -14.95
CA SER A 58 -9.31 -19.21 -15.95
C SER A 58 -8.37 -20.42 -15.92
N SER A 59 -7.06 -20.18 -15.89
CA SER A 59 -6.03 -21.21 -15.79
C SER A 59 -5.69 -21.60 -14.35
N ARG A 60 -6.14 -20.80 -13.37
CA ARG A 60 -5.83 -20.92 -11.94
C ARG A 60 -4.33 -20.84 -11.64
N ARG A 61 -3.61 -20.08 -12.46
CA ARG A 61 -2.17 -19.90 -12.34
C ARG A 61 -1.83 -18.58 -11.67
N LEU A 62 -0.90 -18.66 -10.74
CA LEU A 62 -0.22 -17.54 -10.14
C LEU A 62 1.11 -17.31 -10.87
N PHE A 63 1.38 -16.07 -11.20
CA PHE A 63 2.58 -15.58 -11.87
C PHE A 63 3.31 -14.65 -10.92
N LEU A 64 4.63 -14.79 -10.83
CA LEU A 64 5.46 -14.02 -9.92
C LEU A 64 6.68 -13.52 -10.67
N THR A 65 7.02 -12.24 -10.56
CA THR A 65 8.40 -11.82 -10.84
C THR A 65 9.32 -12.61 -9.90
N GLY A 66 10.44 -13.09 -10.43
CA GLY A 66 11.37 -13.98 -9.74
C GLY A 66 12.80 -13.44 -9.81
N PRO A 67 13.68 -13.72 -8.81
CA PRO A 67 15.07 -13.31 -8.84
C PRO A 67 15.83 -13.85 -10.06
N ASN A 68 16.88 -13.13 -10.42
CA ASN A 68 17.72 -13.42 -11.60
C ASN A 68 16.95 -13.31 -12.91
N ASN A 69 16.05 -12.32 -13.01
CA ASN A 69 15.33 -11.96 -14.23
C ASN A 69 14.50 -13.13 -14.79
N ARG A 70 13.52 -13.59 -14.01
CA ARG A 70 12.66 -14.71 -14.42
C ARG A 70 11.19 -14.49 -14.08
N LEU A 71 10.31 -15.21 -14.79
CA LEU A 71 8.89 -15.33 -14.45
C LEU A 71 8.62 -16.72 -13.87
N ASP A 72 8.18 -16.77 -12.63
CA ASP A 72 7.80 -18.00 -11.95
C ASP A 72 6.29 -18.24 -12.07
N ILE A 73 5.88 -19.48 -12.35
CA ILE A 73 4.48 -19.86 -12.51
C ILE A 73 4.14 -20.98 -11.51
N ALA A 74 3.00 -20.86 -10.83
CA ALA A 74 2.43 -21.91 -9.98
C ALA A 74 0.97 -22.17 -10.30
N ASP A 75 0.53 -23.42 -10.14
CA ASP A 75 -0.88 -23.81 -10.10
C ASP A 75 -1.38 -23.69 -8.65
N ILE A 76 -2.41 -22.86 -8.46
CA ILE A 76 -3.06 -22.69 -7.15
C ILE A 76 -4.49 -23.24 -7.12
N SER A 77 -4.84 -24.16 -8.04
CA SER A 77 -6.13 -24.86 -8.07
C SER A 77 -6.53 -25.48 -6.73
N ASN A 78 -5.54 -25.84 -5.92
CA ASN A 78 -5.72 -26.04 -4.49
C ASN A 78 -4.81 -25.05 -3.72
N PRO A 79 -5.36 -23.93 -3.19
CA PRO A 79 -4.55 -22.90 -2.55
C PRO A 79 -3.94 -23.35 -1.20
N ALA A 80 -4.38 -24.48 -0.63
CA ALA A 80 -3.76 -25.09 0.54
C ALA A 80 -2.58 -26.01 0.19
N SER A 81 -2.39 -26.33 -1.09
CA SER A 81 -1.28 -27.17 -1.58
C SER A 81 -0.91 -26.76 -3.02
N PRO A 82 -0.42 -25.53 -3.22
CA PRO A 82 -0.05 -25.04 -4.54
C PRO A 82 1.14 -25.81 -5.13
N ILE A 83 1.25 -25.84 -6.46
CA ILE A 83 2.26 -26.60 -7.20
C ILE A 83 3.07 -25.65 -8.07
N THR A 84 4.38 -25.61 -7.88
CA THR A 84 5.28 -24.88 -8.79
C THR A 84 5.29 -25.53 -10.17
N LEU A 85 5.13 -24.73 -11.23
CA LEU A 85 5.15 -25.16 -12.62
C LEU A 85 6.49 -24.80 -13.26
N SER A 86 6.48 -23.92 -14.25
CA SER A 86 7.66 -23.45 -14.98
C SER A 86 8.22 -22.18 -14.39
N SER A 87 9.54 -22.03 -14.51
CA SER A 87 10.26 -20.76 -14.34
C SER A 87 10.88 -20.39 -15.68
N LEU A 88 10.56 -19.21 -16.19
CA LEU A 88 11.02 -18.73 -17.48
C LEU A 88 12.22 -17.80 -17.29
N ASP A 89 13.34 -18.12 -17.93
CA ASP A 89 14.46 -17.19 -18.06
C ASP A 89 14.08 -16.04 -19.02
N LEU A 90 14.19 -14.80 -18.55
CA LEU A 90 13.83 -13.61 -19.31
C LEU A 90 15.04 -12.83 -19.84
N SER A 91 16.26 -13.35 -19.67
CA SER A 91 17.50 -12.70 -20.08
C SER A 91 17.58 -12.37 -21.57
N SER A 92 16.81 -13.06 -22.43
CA SER A 92 16.70 -12.72 -23.85
C SER A 92 15.83 -11.51 -24.16
N TYR A 93 15.09 -10.99 -23.17
CA TYR A 93 14.10 -9.93 -23.35
C TYR A 93 14.42 -8.62 -22.62
N GLY A 94 15.33 -8.65 -21.65
CA GLY A 94 15.69 -7.47 -20.86
C GLY A 94 16.75 -7.80 -19.83
N ALA A 95 17.18 -6.81 -19.07
CA ALA A 95 18.19 -6.96 -18.02
C ALA A 95 17.60 -7.43 -16.69
N GLY A 96 16.36 -7.03 -16.41
CA GLY A 96 15.60 -7.33 -15.21
C GLY A 96 14.10 -7.24 -15.50
N VAL A 97 13.29 -7.91 -14.67
CA VAL A 97 11.83 -7.87 -14.73
C VAL A 97 11.35 -7.17 -13.45
N ASN A 98 10.58 -6.10 -13.60
CA ASN A 98 10.13 -5.31 -12.45
C ASN A 98 8.66 -5.60 -12.10
N SER A 99 7.83 -5.88 -13.11
CA SER A 99 6.39 -6.08 -12.88
C SER A 99 5.78 -7.14 -13.79
N VAL A 100 4.74 -7.81 -13.29
CA VAL A 100 3.88 -8.73 -14.03
C VAL A 100 2.42 -8.35 -13.81
N ALA A 101 1.63 -8.32 -14.89
CA ALA A 101 0.18 -8.29 -14.81
C ALA A 101 -0.44 -9.29 -15.78
N ILE A 102 -1.69 -9.67 -15.51
CA ILE A 102 -2.45 -10.58 -16.35
C ILE A 102 -3.89 -10.15 -16.55
N LYS A 103 -4.36 -10.25 -17.79
CA LYS A 103 -5.76 -10.08 -18.14
C LYS A 103 -6.09 -10.91 -19.38
N ASN A 104 -7.28 -11.53 -19.41
CA ASN A 104 -7.78 -12.26 -20.57
C ASN A 104 -6.80 -13.32 -21.13
N GLY A 105 -6.05 -13.99 -20.24
CA GLY A 105 -5.05 -15.00 -20.61
C GLY A 105 -3.73 -14.46 -21.20
N ILE A 106 -3.53 -13.14 -21.18
CA ILE A 106 -2.30 -12.47 -21.61
C ILE A 106 -1.49 -12.08 -20.38
N VAL A 107 -0.27 -12.61 -20.25
CA VAL A 107 0.73 -12.19 -19.27
C VAL A 107 1.53 -11.05 -19.91
N ALA A 108 1.67 -9.91 -19.22
CA ALA A 108 2.54 -8.81 -19.61
C ALA A 108 3.63 -8.63 -18.56
N LEU A 109 4.88 -8.44 -19.01
CA LEU A 109 6.05 -8.21 -18.14
C LEU A 109 6.73 -6.89 -18.48
N ALA A 110 7.03 -6.08 -17.47
CA ALA A 110 7.84 -4.87 -17.60
C ALA A 110 9.32 -5.25 -17.49
N MET A 111 10.10 -4.96 -18.53
CA MET A 111 11.49 -5.38 -18.65
C MET A 111 12.41 -4.17 -18.79
N GLU A 112 13.31 -3.98 -17.82
CA GLU A 112 14.34 -2.95 -17.90
C GLU A 112 15.43 -3.27 -18.93
N ALA A 113 16.09 -2.22 -19.42
CA ALA A 113 17.25 -2.32 -20.30
C ALA A 113 18.56 -2.24 -19.51
N ASN A 114 19.68 -2.59 -20.15
CA ASN A 114 21.02 -2.32 -19.63
C ASN A 114 21.78 -1.40 -20.61
N PRO A 115 22.21 -0.20 -20.19
CA PRO A 115 21.93 0.45 -18.89
C PRO A 115 20.43 0.77 -18.69
N ILE A 116 20.00 0.93 -17.43
CA ILE A 116 18.60 1.21 -17.03
C ILE A 116 18.03 2.49 -17.67
N THR A 117 18.91 3.43 -18.00
CA THR A 117 18.56 4.70 -18.66
C THR A 117 18.14 4.54 -20.11
N ASN A 118 18.29 3.36 -20.71
CA ASN A 118 17.79 3.08 -22.05
C ASN A 118 16.32 2.67 -21.98
N ASN A 119 15.61 2.89 -23.08
CA ASN A 119 14.25 2.37 -23.26
C ASN A 119 14.18 0.86 -23.01
N GLY A 120 13.28 0.45 -22.11
CA GLY A 120 12.96 -0.94 -21.81
C GLY A 120 11.93 -1.51 -22.79
N SER A 121 11.30 -2.61 -22.38
CA SER A 121 10.26 -3.26 -23.17
C SER A 121 9.13 -3.82 -22.31
N VAL A 122 7.97 -4.02 -22.94
CA VAL A 122 6.94 -4.92 -22.42
C VAL A 122 6.91 -6.17 -23.27
N VAL A 123 6.94 -7.32 -22.61
CA VAL A 123 6.95 -8.64 -23.24
C VAL A 123 5.65 -9.36 -22.89
N PHE A 124 5.02 -9.94 -23.91
CA PHE A 124 3.76 -10.65 -23.76
C PHE A 124 3.94 -12.15 -23.89
N PHE A 125 3.34 -12.90 -22.95
CA PHE A 125 3.26 -14.36 -22.96
C PHE A 125 1.80 -14.82 -22.83
N ASP A 126 1.52 -16.06 -23.20
CA ASP A 126 0.29 -16.73 -22.78
C ASP A 126 0.43 -17.29 -21.35
N THR A 127 -0.65 -17.86 -20.81
CA THR A 127 -0.65 -18.45 -19.46
C THR A 127 0.27 -19.67 -19.29
N ASN A 128 0.73 -20.29 -20.39
CA ASN A 128 1.72 -21.37 -20.38
C ASN A 128 3.16 -20.87 -20.46
N GLY A 129 3.36 -19.55 -20.49
CA GLY A 129 4.70 -18.99 -20.64
C GLY A 129 5.21 -19.04 -22.08
N VAL A 130 4.31 -19.14 -23.07
CA VAL A 130 4.70 -19.09 -24.49
C VAL A 130 4.72 -17.64 -24.95
N PHE A 131 5.89 -17.17 -25.38
CA PHE A 131 6.09 -15.83 -25.93
C PHE A 131 5.13 -15.53 -27.08
N GLN A 132 4.55 -14.33 -27.08
CA GLN A 132 3.61 -13.84 -28.09
C GLN A 132 4.21 -12.70 -28.90
N SER A 133 4.63 -11.62 -28.23
CA SER A 133 5.17 -10.42 -28.85
C SER A 133 5.92 -9.57 -27.80
N HIS A 134 6.57 -8.51 -28.24
CA HIS A 134 7.10 -7.48 -27.34
C HIS A 134 7.05 -6.11 -28.02
N VAL A 135 7.08 -5.06 -27.22
CA VAL A 135 7.15 -3.66 -27.68
C VAL A 135 8.14 -2.87 -26.85
N THR A 136 8.76 -1.86 -27.45
CA THR A 136 9.60 -0.89 -26.73
C THR A 136 8.74 0.13 -26.01
N VAL A 137 9.11 0.47 -24.77
CA VAL A 137 8.48 1.51 -23.93
C VAL A 137 9.53 2.52 -23.46
N GLY A 138 9.25 3.31 -22.42
CA GLY A 138 10.20 4.27 -21.85
C GLY A 138 11.36 3.62 -21.09
N ALA A 139 12.23 4.44 -20.52
CA ALA A 139 13.34 3.97 -19.70
C ALA A 139 12.86 3.50 -18.32
N LEU A 140 13.48 2.42 -17.81
CA LEU A 140 13.10 1.75 -16.55
C LEU A 140 11.58 1.56 -16.40
N PRO A 141 10.95 0.69 -17.23
CA PRO A 141 9.55 0.34 -17.05
C PRO A 141 9.42 -0.45 -15.75
N ASP A 142 8.85 0.20 -14.75
CA ASP A 142 8.86 -0.31 -13.39
C ASP A 142 7.57 -1.10 -13.09
N MET A 143 6.43 -0.41 -13.13
CA MET A 143 5.12 -1.01 -12.94
C MET A 143 4.30 -1.09 -14.24
N LEU A 144 3.50 -2.15 -14.40
CA LEU A 144 2.46 -2.17 -15.43
C LEU A 144 1.10 -2.70 -14.93
N THR A 145 0.02 -2.30 -15.61
CA THR A 145 -1.34 -2.77 -15.31
C THR A 145 -2.24 -2.75 -16.55
N PHE A 146 -3.27 -3.59 -16.56
CA PHE A 146 -4.27 -3.61 -17.63
C PHE A 146 -5.42 -2.65 -17.35
N THR A 147 -6.01 -2.08 -18.40
CA THR A 147 -7.35 -1.51 -18.29
C THR A 147 -8.38 -2.59 -17.92
N PRO A 148 -9.51 -2.23 -17.27
CA PRO A 148 -10.49 -3.22 -16.82
C PRO A 148 -11.03 -4.15 -17.91
N ASP A 149 -11.10 -3.68 -19.16
CA ASP A 149 -11.51 -4.46 -20.33
C ASP A 149 -10.40 -5.34 -20.93
N GLY A 150 -9.14 -5.11 -20.54
CA GLY A 150 -7.95 -5.79 -21.03
C GLY A 150 -7.47 -5.36 -22.42
N ASN A 151 -8.02 -4.28 -22.98
CA ASN A 151 -7.64 -3.80 -24.31
C ASN A 151 -6.39 -2.92 -24.31
N ARG A 152 -5.94 -2.45 -23.14
CA ARG A 152 -4.71 -1.65 -23.03
C ARG A 152 -3.87 -2.09 -21.83
N VAL A 153 -2.57 -1.89 -21.94
CA VAL A 153 -1.61 -1.99 -20.84
C VAL A 153 -0.98 -0.63 -20.63
N LEU A 154 -0.97 -0.17 -19.38
CA LEU A 154 -0.28 1.04 -18.96
C LEU A 154 1.02 0.64 -18.28
N VAL A 155 2.07 1.41 -18.52
CA VAL A 155 3.41 1.17 -17.97
C VAL A 155 3.95 2.47 -17.42
N ALA A 156 4.34 2.47 -16.14
CA ALA A 156 5.10 3.55 -15.54
C ALA A 156 6.56 3.38 -15.95
N ASN A 157 7.10 4.36 -16.65
CA ASN A 157 8.51 4.38 -17.00
C ASN A 157 9.17 5.44 -16.12
N GLU A 158 9.90 4.97 -15.12
CA GLU A 158 10.44 5.80 -14.05
C GLU A 158 11.44 6.81 -14.60
N GLY A 159 12.35 6.36 -15.47
CA GLY A 159 13.36 7.23 -16.05
C GLY A 159 14.48 7.61 -15.07
N GLU A 160 14.77 6.76 -14.08
CA GLU A 160 15.79 7.01 -13.06
C GLU A 160 17.16 7.40 -13.67
N PRO A 161 17.82 8.45 -13.14
CA PRO A 161 19.12 8.87 -13.61
C PRO A 161 20.25 7.92 -13.21
N ALA A 162 21.05 7.48 -14.19
CA ALA A 162 22.26 6.70 -13.93
C ALA A 162 23.44 7.18 -14.78
N ASN A 163 24.64 7.15 -14.19
CA ASN A 163 25.92 7.43 -14.88
C ASN A 163 25.94 8.77 -15.67
N GLY A 164 25.24 9.78 -15.15
CA GLY A 164 25.16 11.12 -15.76
C GLY A 164 24.17 11.25 -16.91
N VAL A 165 23.36 10.23 -17.19
CA VAL A 165 22.21 10.28 -18.09
C VAL A 165 20.95 10.37 -17.23
N ASN A 166 20.09 11.34 -17.52
CA ASN A 166 18.78 11.51 -16.87
C ASN A 166 17.68 11.49 -17.95
N PRO A 167 17.07 10.32 -18.22
CA PRO A 167 15.93 10.19 -19.12
C PRO A 167 14.73 11.04 -18.68
N ASP A 168 13.76 11.22 -19.57
CA ASP A 168 12.46 11.74 -19.16
C ASP A 168 11.61 10.59 -18.59
N GLY A 169 11.00 10.78 -17.42
CA GLY A 169 9.92 9.94 -16.93
C GLY A 169 8.71 9.99 -17.89
N SER A 170 7.94 8.91 -17.99
CA SER A 170 6.79 8.85 -18.89
C SER A 170 5.82 7.71 -18.57
N VAL A 171 4.63 7.71 -19.20
CA VAL A 171 3.68 6.60 -19.11
C VAL A 171 3.40 6.06 -20.51
N SER A 172 3.70 4.78 -20.75
CA SER A 172 3.38 4.12 -22.02
C SER A 172 2.00 3.48 -21.96
N ILE A 173 1.20 3.68 -23.02
CA ILE A 173 -0.12 3.08 -23.22
C ILE A 173 -0.03 2.17 -24.44
N ILE A 174 -0.04 0.87 -24.18
CA ILE A 174 0.02 -0.18 -25.20
C ILE A 174 -1.41 -0.59 -25.55
N ASP A 175 -1.82 -0.40 -26.79
CA ASP A 175 -3.13 -0.81 -27.32
C ASP A 175 -3.06 -2.23 -27.88
N LEU A 176 -3.91 -3.11 -27.35
CA LEU A 176 -4.05 -4.52 -27.71
C LEU A 176 -5.34 -4.81 -28.51
N SER A 177 -6.09 -3.80 -28.94
CA SER A 177 -7.36 -3.96 -29.66
C SER A 177 -7.22 -4.70 -31.00
N ALA A 178 -6.04 -4.64 -31.63
CA ALA A 178 -5.68 -5.43 -32.82
C ALA A 178 -5.16 -6.84 -32.48
N GLY A 179 -5.21 -7.23 -31.22
CA GLY A 179 -4.68 -8.48 -30.67
C GLY A 179 -3.24 -8.37 -30.17
N VAL A 180 -2.87 -9.23 -29.22
CA VAL A 180 -1.56 -9.25 -28.55
C VAL A 180 -0.37 -9.48 -29.50
N LEU A 181 -0.60 -9.97 -30.72
CA LEU A 181 0.45 -10.14 -31.73
C LEU A 181 0.78 -8.85 -32.49
N ASN A 182 -0.09 -7.84 -32.44
CA ASN A 182 0.09 -6.56 -33.13
C ASN A 182 -0.15 -5.35 -32.19
N PRO A 183 0.52 -5.28 -31.02
CA PRO A 183 0.38 -4.17 -30.11
C PRO A 183 0.89 -2.86 -30.73
N THR A 184 0.29 -1.74 -30.35
CA THR A 184 0.79 -0.40 -30.70
C THR A 184 1.03 0.41 -29.44
N VAL A 185 2.02 1.31 -29.43
CA VAL A 185 2.39 2.09 -28.24
C VAL A 185 2.17 3.57 -28.51
N ASN A 186 1.47 4.23 -27.60
CA ASN A 186 1.48 5.69 -27.46
C ASN A 186 2.06 6.05 -26.09
N THR A 187 2.81 7.14 -25.99
CA THR A 187 3.45 7.52 -24.73
C THR A 187 2.95 8.89 -24.29
N ALA A 188 2.43 8.95 -23.07
CA ALA A 188 2.12 10.19 -22.37
C ALA A 188 3.41 10.73 -21.75
N THR A 189 3.84 11.91 -22.19
CA THR A 189 5.05 12.59 -21.70
C THR A 189 4.71 13.71 -20.73
N PHE A 190 5.68 14.07 -19.89
CA PHE A 190 5.57 15.23 -18.98
C PHE A 190 6.16 16.52 -19.56
N THR A 191 6.68 16.48 -20.80
CA THR A 191 7.39 17.60 -21.44
C THR A 191 6.56 18.87 -21.58
N SER A 192 5.23 18.79 -21.61
CA SER A 192 4.35 19.97 -21.61
C SER A 192 4.41 20.80 -20.32
N PHE A 193 4.96 20.22 -19.25
CA PHE A 193 5.15 20.87 -17.94
C PHE A 193 6.55 21.48 -17.77
N ASN A 194 7.47 21.25 -18.71
CA ASN A 194 8.81 21.83 -18.65
C ASN A 194 8.75 23.36 -18.68
N GLY A 195 9.58 24.00 -17.86
CA GLY A 195 9.55 25.45 -17.61
C GLY A 195 8.58 25.89 -16.52
N GLN A 196 7.82 24.97 -15.91
CA GLN A 196 6.90 25.23 -14.80
C GLN A 196 7.46 24.76 -13.44
N GLU A 197 8.75 24.44 -13.35
CA GLU A 197 9.36 23.83 -12.17
C GLU A 197 9.16 24.69 -10.91
N ASN A 198 9.33 26.02 -11.04
CA ASN A 198 9.10 26.95 -9.93
C ASN A 198 7.63 27.02 -9.51
N THR A 199 6.71 26.89 -10.46
CA THR A 199 5.27 26.84 -10.17
C THR A 199 4.95 25.58 -9.37
N PHE A 200 5.44 24.42 -9.81
CA PHE A 200 5.24 23.15 -9.11
C PHE A 200 5.86 23.13 -7.71
N ARG A 201 7.09 23.64 -7.55
CA ARG A 201 7.71 23.83 -6.21
C ARG A 201 6.84 24.70 -5.31
N SER A 202 6.30 25.81 -5.82
CA SER A 202 5.42 26.69 -5.04
C SER A 202 4.08 26.07 -4.66
N GLN A 203 3.65 25.03 -5.39
CA GLN A 203 2.44 24.25 -5.11
C GLN A 203 2.70 23.08 -4.16
N GLY A 204 3.97 22.75 -3.87
CA GLY A 204 4.36 21.66 -2.98
C GLY A 204 4.70 20.34 -3.68
N VAL A 205 4.88 20.34 -5.01
CA VAL A 205 5.48 19.21 -5.72
C VAL A 205 7.00 19.32 -5.58
N ARG A 206 7.66 18.25 -5.15
CA ARG A 206 9.12 18.22 -5.03
C ARG A 206 9.72 18.08 -6.42
N ILE A 207 10.48 19.09 -6.83
CA ILE A 207 11.25 19.10 -8.08
C ILE A 207 12.65 19.56 -7.73
N PHE A 208 13.65 18.72 -7.99
CA PHE A 208 15.05 19.00 -7.67
C PHE A 208 15.57 20.22 -8.46
N PRO A 209 16.52 20.98 -7.88
CA PRO A 209 17.14 22.09 -8.60
C PRO A 209 17.88 21.63 -9.86
N GLY A 210 17.68 22.35 -10.97
CA GLY A 210 18.42 22.13 -12.21
C GLY A 210 17.86 21.08 -13.15
N GLN A 211 16.80 20.36 -12.76
CA GLN A 211 16.06 19.45 -13.64
C GLN A 211 14.87 20.15 -14.30
N THR A 212 14.45 19.70 -15.48
CA THR A 212 13.11 20.00 -16.00
C THR A 212 12.08 19.10 -15.33
N VAL A 213 10.79 19.47 -15.35
CA VAL A 213 9.74 18.59 -14.79
C VAL A 213 9.81 17.18 -15.37
N SER A 214 9.96 17.03 -16.68
CA SER A 214 10.01 15.71 -17.33
C SER A 214 11.20 14.84 -16.94
N GLN A 215 12.35 15.44 -16.65
CA GLN A 215 13.55 14.74 -16.19
C GLN A 215 13.55 14.48 -14.69
N ASP A 216 12.69 15.17 -13.95
CA ASP A 216 12.63 15.07 -12.51
C ASP A 216 11.55 14.10 -12.06
N VAL A 217 10.41 14.02 -12.75
CA VAL A 217 9.35 13.11 -12.32
C VAL A 217 9.70 11.67 -12.61
N GLU A 218 9.53 10.81 -11.61
CA GLU A 218 9.76 9.36 -11.68
C GLU A 218 8.42 8.63 -11.46
N PRO A 219 7.68 8.28 -12.54
CA PRO A 219 6.48 7.47 -12.45
C PRO A 219 6.78 6.07 -11.94
N GLU A 220 6.10 5.67 -10.87
CA GLU A 220 6.37 4.40 -10.18
C GLU A 220 5.17 3.45 -10.29
N TYR A 221 4.02 3.78 -9.67
CA TYR A 221 2.86 2.89 -9.61
C TYR A 221 1.63 3.46 -10.34
N ILE A 222 0.83 2.61 -10.99
CA ILE A 222 -0.36 3.03 -11.76
C ILE A 222 -1.63 2.34 -11.26
N THR A 223 -2.71 3.11 -11.12
CA THR A 223 -4.05 2.56 -10.95
C THR A 223 -5.05 3.20 -11.92
N VAL A 224 -6.06 2.44 -12.32
CA VAL A 224 -6.95 2.77 -13.44
C VAL A 224 -8.39 2.88 -12.96
N SER A 225 -9.12 3.85 -13.51
CA SER A 225 -10.57 4.01 -13.31
C SER A 225 -11.38 2.82 -13.85
N ASP A 226 -12.55 2.55 -13.26
CA ASP A 226 -13.42 1.43 -13.65
C ASP A 226 -13.84 1.46 -15.14
N ASP A 227 -13.91 2.65 -15.74
CA ASP A 227 -14.25 2.83 -17.16
C ASP A 227 -13.02 2.73 -18.10
N GLY A 228 -11.81 2.59 -17.56
CA GLY A 228 -10.58 2.46 -18.32
C GLY A 228 -10.12 3.72 -19.05
N THR A 229 -10.64 4.90 -18.71
CA THR A 229 -10.33 6.15 -19.44
C THR A 229 -9.32 7.06 -18.74
N THR A 230 -9.22 6.95 -17.42
CA THR A 230 -8.33 7.75 -16.57
C THR A 230 -7.41 6.85 -15.74
N ALA A 231 -6.14 7.22 -15.61
CA ALA A 231 -5.20 6.61 -14.69
C ALA A 231 -4.68 7.63 -13.69
N TRP A 232 -4.33 7.16 -12.50
CA TRP A 232 -3.54 7.88 -11.51
C TRP A 232 -2.20 7.20 -11.36
N VAL A 233 -1.14 8.00 -11.27
CA VAL A 233 0.24 7.53 -11.24
C VAL A 233 0.97 8.16 -10.07
N SER A 234 1.61 7.36 -9.21
CA SER A 234 2.47 7.89 -8.15
C SER A 234 3.76 8.46 -8.75
N LEU A 235 4.16 9.60 -8.21
CA LEU A 235 5.47 10.22 -8.41
C LEU A 235 6.09 10.35 -7.01
N GLN A 236 6.63 9.25 -6.50
CA GLN A 236 6.90 9.08 -5.08
C GLN A 236 7.91 10.09 -4.54
N GLU A 237 9.06 10.24 -5.20
CA GLU A 237 10.11 11.21 -4.85
C GLU A 237 9.57 12.64 -5.00
N ASN A 238 8.63 12.85 -5.91
CA ASN A 238 8.02 14.16 -6.15
C ASN A 238 6.89 14.49 -5.15
N ASN A 239 6.50 13.53 -4.30
CA ASN A 239 5.38 13.63 -3.37
C ASN A 239 4.08 14.12 -4.07
N ALA A 240 3.79 13.51 -5.22
CA ALA A 240 2.70 13.94 -6.10
C ALA A 240 2.00 12.76 -6.79
N ILE A 241 0.82 13.04 -7.35
CA ILE A 241 0.08 12.12 -8.22
C ILE A 241 -0.11 12.77 -9.59
N ALA A 242 0.24 12.06 -10.65
CA ALA A 242 -0.09 12.44 -12.01
C ALA A 242 -1.45 11.85 -12.43
N ILE A 243 -2.22 12.61 -13.21
CA ILE A 243 -3.47 12.13 -13.84
C ILE A 243 -3.21 11.95 -15.33
N VAL A 244 -3.53 10.77 -15.85
CA VAL A 244 -3.34 10.41 -17.26
C VAL A 244 -4.69 10.16 -17.92
N ASN A 245 -4.94 10.86 -19.03
CA ASN A 245 -5.98 10.50 -19.97
C ASN A 245 -5.48 9.35 -20.85
N ILE A 246 -6.04 8.15 -20.64
CA ILE A 246 -5.61 6.92 -21.30
C ILE A 246 -5.95 6.97 -22.78
N VAL A 247 -7.11 7.50 -23.13
CA VAL A 247 -7.62 7.55 -24.51
C VAL A 247 -6.69 8.36 -25.41
N ASN A 248 -6.24 9.52 -24.92
CA ASN A 248 -5.44 10.49 -25.66
C ASN A 248 -3.93 10.35 -25.42
N ALA A 249 -3.51 9.41 -24.57
CA ALA A 249 -2.11 9.26 -24.15
C ALA A 249 -1.50 10.58 -23.65
N GLN A 250 -2.16 11.22 -22.68
CA GLN A 250 -1.76 12.55 -22.21
C GLN A 250 -1.77 12.63 -20.67
N VAL A 251 -0.68 13.14 -20.10
CA VAL A 251 -0.67 13.59 -18.70
C VAL A 251 -1.42 14.92 -18.63
N THR A 252 -2.52 14.97 -17.88
CA THR A 252 -3.40 16.15 -17.79
C THR A 252 -3.11 17.01 -16.58
N SER A 253 -2.53 16.45 -15.52
CA SER A 253 -2.23 17.18 -14.28
C SER A 253 -1.16 16.47 -13.46
N ILE A 254 -0.41 17.24 -12.67
CA ILE A 254 0.43 16.77 -11.55
C ILE A 254 -0.12 17.47 -10.30
N LEU A 255 -0.52 16.70 -9.29
CA LEU A 255 -1.16 17.21 -8.09
C LEU A 255 -0.30 16.90 -6.85
N PRO A 256 0.06 17.91 -6.04
CA PRO A 256 0.84 17.70 -4.82
C PRO A 256 0.01 17.01 -3.74
N LEU A 257 0.65 16.16 -2.94
CA LEU A 257 0.00 15.47 -1.82
C LEU A 257 -0.02 16.32 -0.53
N GLY A 258 0.73 17.42 -0.49
CA GLY A 258 0.94 18.19 0.74
C GLY A 258 1.86 17.45 1.70
N ALA A 259 1.76 17.76 3.00
CA ALA A 259 2.59 17.12 4.01
C ALA A 259 1.81 16.87 5.31
N LYS A 260 2.10 15.75 5.95
CA LYS A 260 1.58 15.38 7.27
C LYS A 260 2.28 16.19 8.35
N ASN A 261 1.53 16.73 9.31
CA ASN A 261 2.12 17.41 10.46
C ASN A 261 2.29 16.43 11.62
N PHE A 262 3.53 16.02 11.92
CA PHE A 262 3.83 15.09 13.02
C PHE A 262 3.71 15.75 14.41
N ASN A 263 3.47 17.06 14.47
CA ASN A 263 3.20 17.75 15.74
C ASN A 263 1.71 17.70 16.13
N ALA A 264 0.84 17.20 15.25
CA ALA A 264 -0.59 17.13 15.50
C ALA A 264 -0.95 15.88 16.34
N PRO A 265 -1.92 15.97 17.27
CA PRO A 265 -2.35 14.82 18.06
C PRO A 265 -2.75 13.62 17.17
N GLY A 266 -2.24 12.43 17.50
CA GLY A 266 -2.46 11.21 16.72
C GLY A 266 -1.58 11.07 15.47
N ASN A 267 -0.60 11.96 15.28
CA ASN A 267 0.44 11.85 14.24
C ASN A 267 1.83 11.75 14.88
N GLY A 268 2.00 11.08 16.01
CA GLY A 268 3.33 10.90 16.58
C GLY A 268 4.26 10.12 15.64
N LEU A 269 5.58 10.27 15.84
CA LEU A 269 6.56 9.34 15.30
C LEU A 269 7.62 9.03 16.35
N ASP A 270 8.31 7.91 16.16
CA ASP A 270 9.61 7.68 16.77
C ASP A 270 10.72 8.15 15.81
N PRO A 271 11.49 9.21 16.14
CA PRO A 271 12.47 9.80 15.24
C PRO A 271 13.91 9.28 15.42
N SER A 272 14.16 8.34 16.33
CA SER A 272 15.54 7.96 16.68
C SER A 272 15.68 6.49 17.06
N ASP A 273 16.67 5.85 16.44
CA ASP A 273 17.16 4.49 16.74
C ASP A 273 18.05 4.43 18.01
N GLN A 274 18.28 5.56 18.68
CA GLN A 274 19.34 5.76 19.68
C GLN A 274 18.88 6.64 20.84
N ASP A 275 17.75 6.28 21.44
CA ASP A 275 17.04 7.15 22.36
C ASP A 275 16.81 6.52 23.75
N GLY A 276 17.05 5.23 23.90
CA GLY A 276 16.98 4.47 25.14
C GLY A 276 17.86 5.06 26.25
N VAL A 277 17.22 5.26 27.41
CA VAL A 277 17.89 5.64 28.66
C VAL A 277 17.69 4.50 29.63
N VAL A 278 18.70 3.64 29.79
CA VAL A 278 18.65 2.57 30.79
C VAL A 278 19.44 2.99 32.03
N PHE A 279 18.81 2.98 33.19
CA PHE A 279 19.53 2.94 34.47
C PHE A 279 20.35 1.64 34.53
N GLY A 280 21.65 1.72 34.19
CA GLY A 280 22.58 0.57 34.22
C GLY A 280 22.81 -0.15 32.88
N GLY A 281 22.34 0.41 31.76
CA GLY A 281 22.66 -0.06 30.39
C GLY A 281 23.54 0.92 29.61
N ALA A 282 23.85 0.60 28.35
CA ALA A 282 24.59 1.49 27.46
C ALA A 282 23.71 2.69 27.05
N THR A 283 24.26 3.90 27.14
CA THR A 283 23.64 5.11 26.57
C THR A 283 23.40 4.91 25.07
N ASN A 284 22.27 5.41 24.53
CA ASN A 284 21.90 5.31 23.11
C ASN A 284 21.55 3.88 22.65
N SER A 285 20.89 3.10 23.52
CA SER A 285 20.24 1.85 23.09
C SER A 285 18.91 2.19 22.37
N PRO A 286 18.37 1.33 21.49
CA PRO A 286 17.06 1.56 20.87
C PRO A 286 15.90 1.49 21.89
N ALA A 287 14.84 2.28 21.69
CA ALA A 287 13.63 2.27 22.50
C ALA A 287 12.44 2.91 21.78
N VAL A 288 11.23 2.37 21.98
CA VAL A 288 10.02 2.97 21.42
C VAL A 288 9.68 4.31 22.11
N ARG A 289 9.71 5.41 21.36
CA ARG A 289 9.31 6.77 21.81
C ARG A 289 8.54 7.57 20.75
N ILE A 290 7.34 7.08 20.48
CA ILE A 290 6.37 7.78 19.65
C ILE A 290 5.90 9.07 20.36
N ASN A 291 6.24 10.23 19.78
CA ASN A 291 5.87 11.55 20.29
C ASN A 291 5.54 12.51 19.16
N ASN A 292 4.89 13.62 19.50
CA ASN A 292 4.69 14.72 18.58
C ASN A 292 5.96 15.58 18.45
N TRP A 293 6.36 15.86 17.21
CA TRP A 293 7.58 16.60 16.89
C TRP A 293 7.30 17.72 15.88
N PRO A 294 8.03 18.84 15.89
CA PRO A 294 7.88 19.93 14.93
C PRO A 294 8.51 19.57 13.57
N VAL A 295 8.02 18.49 12.98
CA VAL A 295 8.46 17.88 11.72
C VAL A 295 7.24 17.61 10.85
N PHE A 296 7.41 17.71 9.55
CA PHE A 296 6.43 17.31 8.56
C PHE A 296 6.86 16.00 7.88
N GLY A 297 5.91 15.15 7.50
CA GLY A 297 6.13 13.96 6.69
C GLY A 297 5.67 14.18 5.27
N LEU A 298 6.51 13.87 4.30
CA LEU A 298 6.11 13.79 2.90
C LEU A 298 5.34 12.47 2.70
N TYR A 299 4.19 12.49 2.03
CA TYR A 299 3.36 11.29 1.89
C TYR A 299 4.05 10.22 1.02
N GLN A 300 4.61 10.62 -0.13
CA GLN A 300 5.47 9.76 -0.97
C GLN A 300 4.98 8.31 -1.09
N PRO A 301 3.83 8.12 -1.75
CA PRO A 301 3.28 6.79 -1.85
C PRO A 301 3.99 5.99 -2.92
N ASP A 302 4.46 4.80 -2.56
CA ASP A 302 4.87 3.78 -3.52
C ASP A 302 3.58 3.19 -4.14
N THR A 303 2.96 2.20 -3.48
CA THR A 303 1.79 1.54 -4.05
C THR A 303 0.51 2.37 -3.88
N ILE A 304 -0.27 2.47 -4.97
CA ILE A 304 -1.60 3.12 -4.98
C ILE A 304 -2.69 2.22 -5.58
N ALA A 305 -3.92 2.34 -5.09
CA ALA A 305 -5.08 1.59 -5.60
C ALA A 305 -6.34 2.46 -5.64
N THR A 306 -7.16 2.33 -6.69
CA THR A 306 -8.46 2.99 -6.77
C THR A 306 -9.59 2.10 -6.30
N VAL A 307 -10.62 2.72 -5.71
CA VAL A 307 -11.92 2.11 -5.43
C VAL A 307 -13.06 3.08 -5.67
N THR A 308 -14.20 2.55 -6.12
CA THR A 308 -15.43 3.34 -6.24
C THR A 308 -16.37 3.01 -5.08
N ILE A 309 -16.70 4.02 -4.27
CA ILE A 309 -17.62 3.89 -3.13
C ILE A 309 -18.75 4.90 -3.34
N ALA A 310 -19.99 4.41 -3.41
CA ALA A 310 -21.19 5.22 -3.60
C ALA A 310 -21.11 6.22 -4.79
N GLY A 311 -20.45 5.83 -5.88
CA GLY A 311 -20.31 6.64 -7.10
C GLY A 311 -19.15 7.65 -7.07
N GLN A 312 -18.39 7.72 -5.98
CA GLN A 312 -17.17 8.51 -5.88
C GLN A 312 -15.95 7.60 -6.01
N THR A 313 -14.94 8.05 -6.75
CA THR A 313 -13.66 7.35 -6.85
C THR A 313 -12.72 7.85 -5.77
N TYR A 314 -12.10 6.91 -5.06
CA TYR A 314 -11.09 7.14 -4.05
C TYR A 314 -9.78 6.47 -4.46
N LEU A 315 -8.67 7.10 -4.12
CA LEU A 315 -7.32 6.57 -4.21
C LEU A 315 -6.85 6.21 -2.81
N ILE A 316 -6.37 4.99 -2.62
CA ILE A 316 -5.71 4.51 -1.41
C ILE A 316 -4.21 4.54 -1.68
N SER A 317 -3.41 5.02 -0.73
CA SER A 317 -1.96 5.16 -0.91
C SER A 317 -1.19 4.64 0.31
N ALA A 318 -0.19 3.81 0.06
CA ALA A 318 0.76 3.35 1.08
C ALA A 318 1.93 4.34 1.15
N ASN A 319 2.05 5.09 2.24
CA ASN A 319 2.92 6.28 2.33
C ASN A 319 4.30 5.90 2.87
N GLU A 320 5.07 5.17 2.05
CA GLU A 320 6.37 4.56 2.37
C GLU A 320 7.46 5.61 2.65
N GLY A 321 7.83 6.36 1.61
CA GLY A 321 8.84 7.41 1.65
C GLY A 321 10.19 7.02 1.09
N ASP A 322 10.47 7.39 -0.16
CA ASP A 322 11.82 7.24 -0.72
C ASP A 322 12.59 8.57 -0.97
N THR A 323 13.88 8.45 -1.25
CA THR A 323 14.85 9.55 -1.36
C THR A 323 15.74 9.36 -2.57
N ARG A 324 16.16 10.46 -3.21
CA ARG A 324 17.23 10.47 -4.22
C ARG A 324 18.61 10.65 -3.61
N ASN A 325 18.89 9.97 -2.49
CA ASN A 325 20.14 10.03 -1.74
C ASN A 325 20.51 11.44 -1.20
N GLU A 326 19.52 12.33 -1.08
CA GLU A 326 19.68 13.71 -0.60
C GLU A 326 19.40 13.86 0.90
N ALA A 327 18.90 12.82 1.57
CA ALA A 327 18.57 12.83 2.99
C ALA A 327 19.74 13.27 3.88
N ARG A 328 19.47 14.04 4.93
CA ARG A 328 20.46 14.50 5.91
C ARG A 328 19.93 14.40 7.32
N ARG A 329 20.80 13.98 8.23
CA ARG A 329 20.54 13.97 9.68
C ARG A 329 20.31 15.37 10.22
N VAL A 330 19.30 15.57 11.06
CA VAL A 330 19.05 16.87 11.72
C VAL A 330 20.24 17.32 12.59
N SER A 331 21.00 16.39 13.15
CA SER A 331 22.23 16.70 13.91
C SER A 331 23.39 17.20 13.05
N ASN A 332 23.31 17.11 11.71
CA ASN A 332 24.35 17.59 10.80
C ASN A 332 24.66 19.07 11.07
N GLN A 333 25.96 19.40 11.14
CA GLN A 333 26.42 20.75 11.45
C GLN A 333 26.08 21.77 10.34
N ASN A 334 25.93 21.29 9.09
CA ASN A 334 25.56 22.12 7.95
C ASN A 334 24.04 22.30 7.81
N LEU A 335 23.24 21.51 8.54
CA LEU A 335 21.80 21.68 8.62
C LEU A 335 21.51 22.74 9.69
N ILE A 336 21.26 23.98 9.29
CA ILE A 336 21.05 25.09 10.24
C ILE A 336 19.56 25.30 10.45
N LEU A 337 19.06 25.07 11.67
CA LEU A 337 17.67 25.38 12.02
C LEU A 337 17.52 26.89 12.17
N ASP A 338 16.45 27.45 11.61
CA ASP A 338 16.07 28.86 11.80
C ASP A 338 15.79 29.11 13.30
N PRO A 339 16.57 29.99 13.98
CA PRO A 339 16.44 30.21 15.41
C PRO A 339 15.11 30.86 15.82
N ASP A 340 14.42 31.54 14.90
CA ASP A 340 13.12 32.15 15.17
C ASP A 340 11.99 31.10 15.19
N VAL A 341 12.14 30.04 14.40
CA VAL A 341 11.20 28.90 14.35
C VAL A 341 11.55 27.84 15.39
N PHE A 342 12.84 27.55 15.56
CA PHE A 342 13.36 26.50 16.43
C PHE A 342 14.26 27.09 17.54
N PRO A 343 13.72 27.88 18.49
CA PRO A 343 14.51 28.51 19.55
C PRO A 343 15.20 27.49 20.48
N ASN A 344 14.73 26.24 20.47
CA ASN A 344 15.27 25.10 21.21
C ASN A 344 16.10 24.14 20.33
N ALA A 345 16.68 24.62 19.22
CA ALA A 345 17.44 23.82 18.26
C ALA A 345 18.48 22.86 18.90
N ALA A 346 19.20 23.31 19.93
CA ALA A 346 20.19 22.49 20.64
C ALA A 346 19.56 21.23 21.29
N THR A 347 18.32 21.34 21.77
CA THR A 347 17.57 20.21 22.33
C THR A 347 17.02 19.33 21.21
N LEU A 348 16.42 19.91 20.16
CA LEU A 348 15.89 19.14 19.04
C LEU A 348 16.96 18.28 18.36
N LYS A 349 18.18 18.80 18.26
CA LYS A 349 19.33 18.12 17.63
C LYS A 349 19.98 17.01 18.47
N LEU A 350 19.51 16.77 19.69
CA LEU A 350 20.02 15.66 20.51
C LEU A 350 19.72 14.31 19.85
N THR A 351 20.62 13.35 20.02
CA THR A 351 20.50 12.00 19.45
C THR A 351 19.17 11.34 19.80
N GLN A 352 18.75 11.42 21.06
CA GLN A 352 17.50 10.85 21.56
C GLN A 352 16.23 11.62 21.15
N ASN A 353 16.38 12.73 20.42
CA ASN A 353 15.29 13.54 19.89
C ASN A 353 15.33 13.44 18.35
N LEU A 354 15.37 14.56 17.62
CA LEU A 354 15.40 14.56 16.16
C LEU A 354 16.80 14.37 15.58
N GLY A 355 17.87 14.41 16.39
CA GLY A 355 19.24 14.46 15.90
C GLY A 355 19.59 13.31 14.94
N ARG A 356 18.97 12.15 15.13
CA ARG A 356 19.10 10.98 14.25
C ARG A 356 18.14 11.03 13.06
N LEU A 357 16.99 11.69 13.12
CA LEU A 357 16.04 11.69 12.01
C LEU A 357 16.69 12.19 10.70
N ASP A 358 16.49 11.43 9.63
CA ASP A 358 16.80 11.84 8.26
C ASP A 358 15.69 12.73 7.71
N VAL A 359 16.08 13.88 7.17
CA VAL A 359 15.18 14.87 6.57
C VAL A 359 15.69 15.31 5.21
N SER A 360 14.78 15.81 4.37
CA SER A 360 15.12 16.38 3.07
C SER A 360 16.12 17.53 3.19
N SER A 361 17.10 17.55 2.28
CA SER A 361 18.08 18.63 2.20
C SER A 361 17.71 19.77 1.26
N ILE A 362 16.63 19.60 0.50
CA ILE A 362 16.17 20.57 -0.51
C ILE A 362 14.87 21.27 -0.12
N ASP A 363 14.15 20.74 0.86
CA ASP A 363 12.84 21.24 1.30
C ASP A 363 12.94 22.03 2.62
N GLY A 364 12.00 22.95 2.85
CA GLY A 364 11.86 23.67 4.13
C GLY A 364 12.89 24.76 4.41
N LEU A 365 13.67 25.17 3.41
CA LEU A 365 14.67 26.22 3.52
C LEU A 365 14.05 27.63 3.36
N ASN A 366 14.47 28.57 4.21
CA ASN A 366 14.21 30.00 4.05
C ASN A 366 15.22 30.64 3.07
N ALA A 367 15.06 31.94 2.80
CA ALA A 367 15.93 32.68 1.87
C ALA A 367 17.40 32.78 2.32
N GLN A 368 17.69 32.46 3.59
CA GLN A 368 19.03 32.43 4.17
C GLN A 368 19.65 31.02 4.16
N GLY A 369 18.94 30.02 3.61
CA GLY A 369 19.39 28.63 3.61
C GLY A 369 19.31 27.96 4.99
N GLN A 370 18.49 28.49 5.89
CA GLN A 370 18.18 27.85 7.19
C GLN A 370 16.84 27.13 7.08
N TYR A 371 16.69 26.03 7.80
CA TYR A 371 15.45 25.25 7.83
C TYR A 371 14.42 25.95 8.71
N SER A 372 13.35 26.43 8.09
CA SER A 372 12.13 26.90 8.76
C SER A 372 11.09 25.79 8.91
N GLN A 373 11.26 24.67 8.18
CA GLN A 373 10.51 23.43 8.35
C GLN A 373 11.45 22.24 8.17
N LEU A 374 11.14 21.12 8.80
CA LEU A 374 11.83 19.84 8.62
C LEU A 374 10.88 18.88 7.94
N PHE A 375 11.32 18.23 6.87
CA PHE A 375 10.54 17.25 6.12
C PHE A 375 11.21 15.89 6.20
N ALA A 376 10.61 14.96 6.95
CA ALA A 376 10.97 13.56 6.95
C ALA A 376 10.30 12.86 5.76
N TYR A 377 10.89 11.73 5.37
CA TYR A 377 10.39 10.89 4.28
C TYR A 377 9.33 9.93 4.80
N GLY A 378 8.30 9.75 3.98
CA GLY A 378 7.18 8.88 4.31
C GLY A 378 6.15 9.52 5.24
N GLY A 379 4.89 9.19 4.99
CA GLY A 379 3.78 9.54 5.87
C GLY A 379 3.67 8.59 7.07
N ARG A 380 4.40 7.47 7.06
CA ARG A 380 4.34 6.39 8.06
C ARG A 380 2.91 5.89 8.31
N SER A 381 2.13 5.82 7.24
CA SER A 381 0.68 5.69 7.27
C SER A 381 0.16 5.14 5.95
N PHE A 382 -1.15 4.92 5.87
CA PHE A 382 -1.85 4.93 4.60
C PHE A 382 -2.84 6.10 4.57
N SER A 383 -3.12 6.61 3.37
CA SER A 383 -4.11 7.65 3.16
C SER A 383 -5.22 7.21 2.21
N ILE A 384 -6.38 7.87 2.34
CA ILE A 384 -7.48 7.78 1.40
C ILE A 384 -7.73 9.18 0.83
N TRP A 385 -7.78 9.29 -0.48
CA TRP A 385 -7.98 10.53 -1.22
C TRP A 385 -9.24 10.41 -2.07
N ASN A 386 -10.13 11.38 -2.04
CA ASN A 386 -11.18 11.49 -3.06
C ASN A 386 -10.55 12.06 -4.33
N VAL A 387 -10.68 11.33 -5.44
CA VAL A 387 -10.12 11.69 -6.75
C VAL A 387 -11.19 11.98 -7.81
N THR A 388 -12.47 12.06 -7.41
CA THR A 388 -13.58 12.23 -8.35
C THR A 388 -13.53 13.58 -9.08
N ASN A 389 -13.12 14.65 -8.37
CA ASN A 389 -13.11 16.02 -8.88
C ASN A 389 -11.84 16.77 -8.45
N GLY A 390 -10.67 16.19 -8.78
CA GLY A 390 -9.38 16.61 -8.24
C GLY A 390 -8.98 15.80 -7.02
N LEU A 391 -7.87 16.16 -6.37
CA LEU A 391 -7.27 15.39 -5.27
C LEU A 391 -7.58 16.04 -3.92
N SER A 392 -8.27 15.32 -3.03
CA SER A 392 -8.54 15.76 -1.66
C SER A 392 -8.35 14.61 -0.69
N GLN A 393 -7.49 14.76 0.32
CA GLN A 393 -7.37 13.78 1.40
C GLN A 393 -8.69 13.72 2.18
N VAL A 394 -9.21 12.52 2.40
CA VAL A 394 -10.39 12.27 3.24
C VAL A 394 -10.04 11.55 4.54
N PHE A 395 -8.91 10.84 4.56
CA PHE A 395 -8.40 10.15 5.74
C PHE A 395 -6.88 9.97 5.63
N ASP A 396 -6.21 10.01 6.78
CA ASP A 396 -4.85 9.51 7.01
C ASP A 396 -4.86 8.66 8.27
N SER A 397 -4.14 7.55 8.30
CA SER A 397 -4.09 6.68 9.48
C SER A 397 -3.30 7.25 10.65
N GLY A 398 -2.74 8.45 10.55
CA GLY A 398 -2.00 9.06 11.64
C GLY A 398 -0.83 8.20 12.07
N ASP A 399 -0.64 8.04 13.37
CA ASP A 399 0.41 7.20 13.96
C ASP A 399 -0.03 5.75 14.21
N ASP A 400 -1.15 5.30 13.64
CA ASP A 400 -1.66 3.95 13.83
C ASP A 400 -0.57 2.89 13.63
N PHE A 401 0.22 3.00 12.56
CA PHE A 401 1.20 1.97 12.21
C PHE A 401 2.32 1.87 13.26
N GLU A 402 2.81 3.02 13.72
CA GLU A 402 3.77 3.13 14.83
C GLU A 402 3.19 2.48 16.11
N GLN A 403 1.96 2.85 16.48
CA GLN A 403 1.31 2.36 17.70
C GLN A 403 1.02 0.85 17.65
N ILE A 404 0.61 0.34 16.49
CA ILE A 404 0.33 -1.08 16.26
C ILE A 404 1.63 -1.89 16.36
N LEU A 405 2.70 -1.46 15.67
CA LEU A 405 4.00 -2.13 15.73
C LEU A 405 4.59 -2.11 17.14
N ALA A 406 4.43 -1.00 17.88
CA ALA A 406 4.87 -0.88 19.26
C ALA A 406 4.12 -1.87 20.17
N THR A 407 2.79 -1.92 20.04
CA THR A 407 1.93 -2.83 20.80
C THR A 407 2.24 -4.30 20.48
N PHE A 408 2.44 -4.60 19.20
CA PHE A 408 2.83 -5.93 18.75
C PHE A 408 4.18 -6.30 19.36
N SER A 409 5.19 -5.44 19.29
CA SER A 409 6.55 -5.72 19.79
C SER A 409 6.65 -5.84 21.32
N ALA A 410 5.72 -5.23 22.06
CA ALA A 410 5.67 -5.32 23.51
C ALA A 410 5.03 -6.63 24.02
N THR A 411 4.42 -7.44 23.15
CA THR A 411 3.72 -8.65 23.55
C THR A 411 4.70 -9.82 23.71
N PRO A 412 4.70 -10.59 24.83
CA PRO A 412 5.71 -11.65 25.06
C PRO A 412 5.71 -12.82 24.06
N LEU A 413 4.66 -12.95 23.25
CA LEU A 413 4.47 -14.05 22.29
C LEU A 413 4.83 -13.67 20.86
N THR A 414 5.22 -12.41 20.63
CA THR A 414 5.51 -11.86 19.32
C THR A 414 6.96 -11.39 19.26
N PRO A 415 7.56 -11.37 18.06
CA PRO A 415 8.89 -10.78 17.87
C PRO A 415 8.91 -9.29 18.23
N SER A 416 10.01 -8.81 18.79
CA SER A 416 10.24 -7.38 19.05
C SER A 416 10.77 -6.71 17.78
N ILE A 417 9.89 -6.22 16.92
CA ILE A 417 10.19 -5.80 15.54
C ILE A 417 9.74 -4.37 15.19
N PHE A 418 9.44 -3.54 16.18
CA PHE A 418 9.09 -2.13 15.99
C PHE A 418 10.12 -1.44 15.11
N ASN A 419 9.68 -0.79 14.04
CA ASN A 419 10.51 -0.08 13.05
C ASN A 419 11.86 -0.78 12.78
N SER A 420 11.82 -2.06 12.43
CA SER A 420 13.02 -2.90 12.27
C SER A 420 13.19 -3.37 10.83
N ASP A 421 14.39 -3.79 10.46
CA ASP A 421 14.65 -4.56 9.21
C ASP A 421 14.18 -6.03 9.31
N GLY A 422 12.97 -6.25 9.84
CA GLY A 422 12.31 -7.57 9.87
C GLY A 422 12.84 -8.57 10.90
N THR A 423 13.77 -8.17 11.77
CA THR A 423 14.35 -9.07 12.78
C THR A 423 14.41 -8.43 14.17
N PRO A 424 14.34 -9.22 15.26
CA PRO A 424 14.52 -8.68 16.61
C PRO A 424 15.88 -8.02 16.86
N SER A 425 16.91 -8.41 16.10
CA SER A 425 18.24 -7.80 16.19
C SER A 425 18.32 -6.40 15.57
N SER A 426 17.39 -6.07 14.67
CA SER A 426 17.26 -4.76 14.05
C SER A 426 16.13 -3.94 14.67
N PHE A 427 15.66 -4.29 15.86
CA PHE A 427 14.65 -3.51 16.59
C PHE A 427 15.00 -2.01 16.57
N ASP A 428 14.04 -1.19 16.14
CA ASP A 428 14.09 0.27 16.09
C ASP A 428 15.10 0.87 15.08
N SER A 429 15.73 0.06 14.21
CA SER A 429 16.74 0.51 13.24
C SER A 429 16.21 1.45 12.16
N ARG A 430 14.88 1.55 11.99
CA ARG A 430 14.21 2.36 10.96
C ARG A 430 13.54 3.62 11.50
N SER A 431 13.46 3.80 12.82
CA SER A 431 12.81 4.99 13.42
C SER A 431 13.50 6.30 13.02
N ASP A 432 14.81 6.27 12.85
CA ASP A 432 15.58 7.42 12.38
C ASP A 432 15.39 7.76 10.88
N ASN A 433 14.66 6.94 10.12
CA ASN A 433 14.44 7.11 8.69
C ASN A 433 12.94 7.03 8.31
N ARG A 434 12.46 5.91 7.78
CA ARG A 434 11.12 5.73 7.19
C ARG A 434 10.15 4.99 8.11
N GLY A 435 10.63 4.48 9.25
CA GLY A 435 9.80 3.96 10.35
C GLY A 435 9.07 2.67 9.98
N PRO A 436 7.73 2.67 9.95
CA PRO A 436 6.95 1.48 9.58
C PRO A 436 7.10 1.01 8.13
N GLU A 437 7.40 1.90 7.17
CA GLU A 437 7.57 1.56 5.73
C GLU A 437 6.42 0.73 5.13
N PRO A 438 5.24 1.34 4.98
CA PRO A 438 4.15 0.71 4.25
C PRO A 438 4.38 0.76 2.74
N GLU A 439 4.39 -0.41 2.11
CA GLU A 439 4.83 -0.63 0.72
C GLU A 439 3.65 -1.13 -0.12
N GLY A 440 3.49 -2.45 -0.19
CA GLY A 440 2.43 -3.10 -0.94
C GLY A 440 1.03 -2.80 -0.46
N LEU A 441 0.11 -2.74 -1.41
CA LEU A 441 -1.29 -2.45 -1.15
C LEU A 441 -2.19 -3.34 -2.01
N ALA A 442 -3.14 -4.01 -1.37
CA ALA A 442 -4.25 -4.65 -2.04
C ALA A 442 -5.58 -4.16 -1.47
N VAL A 443 -6.61 -4.14 -2.30
CA VAL A 443 -7.96 -3.78 -1.88
C VAL A 443 -8.95 -4.84 -2.36
N GLY A 444 -9.89 -5.21 -1.48
CA GLY A 444 -10.77 -6.34 -1.73
C GLY A 444 -12.10 -6.24 -0.99
N SER A 445 -13.17 -6.71 -1.62
CA SER A 445 -14.47 -6.83 -0.98
C SER A 445 -14.66 -8.22 -0.37
N VAL A 446 -15.05 -8.26 0.90
CA VAL A 446 -15.47 -9.49 1.60
C VAL A 446 -16.91 -9.29 2.06
N ARG A 447 -17.84 -10.06 1.47
CA ARG A 447 -19.28 -9.81 1.55
C ARG A 447 -19.64 -8.39 1.07
N ASN A 448 -20.13 -7.53 1.96
CA ASN A 448 -20.58 -6.18 1.68
C ASN A 448 -19.63 -5.11 2.25
N ARG A 449 -18.44 -5.51 2.70
CA ARG A 449 -17.44 -4.61 3.28
C ARG A 449 -16.19 -4.60 2.42
N LEU A 450 -15.60 -3.42 2.28
CA LEU A 450 -14.41 -3.17 1.49
C LEU A 450 -13.21 -3.05 2.44
N TYR A 451 -12.13 -3.75 2.14
CA TYR A 451 -10.93 -3.79 2.98
C TYR A 451 -9.69 -3.39 2.20
N SER A 452 -8.82 -2.64 2.86
CA SER A 452 -7.44 -2.41 2.44
C SER A 452 -6.52 -3.33 3.23
N PHE A 453 -5.55 -3.92 2.54
CA PHE A 453 -4.45 -4.71 3.06
C PHE A 453 -3.17 -3.97 2.73
N VAL A 454 -2.44 -3.51 3.74
CA VAL A 454 -1.22 -2.69 3.58
C VAL A 454 -0.03 -3.48 4.11
N GLY A 455 0.90 -3.86 3.24
CA GLY A 455 2.15 -4.52 3.58
C GLY A 455 3.10 -3.55 4.29
N ILE A 456 3.87 -4.10 5.24
CA ILE A 456 4.88 -3.39 6.02
C ILE A 456 6.22 -4.02 5.64
N GLU A 457 6.94 -3.43 4.69
CA GLU A 457 8.03 -4.10 3.95
C GLU A 457 9.28 -4.34 4.81
N ARG A 458 9.59 -3.47 5.77
CA ARG A 458 10.71 -3.74 6.69
C ARG A 458 10.30 -4.61 7.86
N ALA A 459 9.47 -4.09 8.77
CA ALA A 459 9.10 -4.81 10.00
C ALA A 459 8.31 -6.11 9.72
N GLY A 460 7.70 -6.22 8.54
CA GLY A 460 7.03 -7.42 8.06
C GLY A 460 5.54 -7.45 8.37
N GLY A 461 4.85 -8.37 7.67
CA GLY A 461 3.41 -8.55 7.81
C GLY A 461 2.57 -7.49 7.12
N PHE A 462 1.28 -7.51 7.36
CA PHE A 462 0.34 -6.56 6.74
C PHE A 462 -0.77 -6.15 7.70
N MET A 463 -1.20 -4.90 7.58
CA MET A 463 -2.29 -4.31 8.32
C MET A 463 -3.58 -4.38 7.51
N VAL A 464 -4.72 -4.53 8.20
CA VAL A 464 -6.02 -4.67 7.57
C VAL A 464 -6.98 -3.63 8.09
N TYR A 465 -7.53 -2.84 7.18
CA TYR A 465 -8.49 -1.79 7.48
C TYR A 465 -9.77 -2.03 6.71
N ASP A 466 -10.90 -1.92 7.40
CA ASP A 466 -12.20 -1.78 6.76
C ASP A 466 -12.36 -0.34 6.30
N ILE A 467 -12.41 -0.15 4.99
CA ILE A 467 -12.51 1.16 4.32
C ILE A 467 -13.90 1.39 3.70
N THR A 468 -14.91 0.60 4.11
CA THR A 468 -16.29 0.75 3.61
C THR A 468 -16.81 2.17 3.80
N ASN A 469 -16.44 2.82 4.91
CA ASN A 469 -16.56 4.25 5.08
C ASN A 469 -15.18 4.92 4.91
N PRO A 470 -14.89 5.56 3.76
CA PRO A 470 -13.56 6.11 3.47
C PRO A 470 -13.17 7.29 4.36
N SER A 471 -14.12 7.91 5.07
CA SER A 471 -13.85 9.00 6.02
C SER A 471 -13.59 8.53 7.45
N ASN A 472 -13.88 7.25 7.74
CA ASN A 472 -13.63 6.65 9.04
C ASN A 472 -13.33 5.15 8.88
N PRO A 473 -12.18 4.80 8.28
CA PRO A 473 -11.69 3.43 8.26
C PRO A 473 -11.54 2.84 9.67
N LEU A 474 -11.67 1.53 9.78
CA LEU A 474 -11.52 0.82 11.06
C LEU A 474 -10.42 -0.23 10.95
N PHE A 475 -9.41 -0.13 11.81
CA PHE A 475 -8.39 -1.16 11.96
C PHE A 475 -9.05 -2.49 12.38
N THR A 476 -8.71 -3.55 11.67
CA THR A 476 -9.28 -4.90 11.87
C THR A 476 -8.23 -5.86 12.42
N ASN A 477 -7.04 -5.90 11.83
CA ASN A 477 -6.00 -6.84 12.22
C ASN A 477 -4.61 -6.41 11.76
N TYR A 478 -3.57 -6.92 12.43
CA TYR A 478 -2.19 -6.92 11.95
C TYR A 478 -1.68 -8.35 12.00
N ILE A 479 -1.24 -8.87 10.85
CA ILE A 479 -0.80 -10.25 10.68
C ILE A 479 0.66 -10.23 10.29
N ASN A 480 1.49 -10.85 11.13
CA ASN A 480 2.91 -11.02 10.89
C ASN A 480 3.31 -12.46 11.18
N ASP A 481 3.64 -13.19 10.12
CA ASP A 481 4.03 -14.60 10.15
C ASP A 481 5.56 -14.77 9.99
N SER A 482 6.37 -13.80 10.45
CA SER A 482 7.84 -13.86 10.41
C SER A 482 8.43 -15.11 11.08
N GLN A 483 7.78 -15.62 12.12
CA GLN A 483 8.12 -16.90 12.76
C GLN A 483 8.00 -18.12 11.83
N LEU A 484 7.22 -18.01 10.75
CA LEU A 484 7.08 -19.00 9.69
C LEU A 484 8.01 -18.71 8.50
N GLY A 485 8.85 -17.68 8.61
CA GLY A 485 9.89 -17.32 7.65
C GLY A 485 9.52 -16.22 6.66
N ASP A 486 8.36 -15.59 6.78
CA ASP A 486 7.93 -14.52 5.87
C ASP A 486 8.62 -13.20 6.26
N ILE A 487 9.42 -12.66 5.35
CA ILE A 487 10.22 -11.44 5.57
C ILE A 487 10.11 -10.55 4.34
N SER A 488 9.76 -9.28 4.59
CA SER A 488 9.63 -8.20 3.62
C SER A 488 8.52 -8.38 2.59
N PRO A 489 7.24 -8.23 3.00
CA PRO A 489 6.13 -8.24 2.08
C PRO A 489 6.19 -7.01 1.17
N GLU A 490 6.19 -7.27 -0.14
CA GLU A 490 6.31 -6.25 -1.18
C GLU A 490 5.05 -6.26 -2.04
N GLY A 491 4.83 -7.27 -2.88
CA GLY A 491 3.59 -7.40 -3.65
C GLY A 491 2.45 -8.08 -2.89
N LEU A 492 1.28 -7.42 -2.87
CA LEU A 492 0.03 -7.98 -2.35
C LEU A 492 -1.00 -8.11 -3.47
N LEU A 493 -1.73 -9.24 -3.49
CA LEU A 493 -2.82 -9.47 -4.44
C LEU A 493 -4.05 -10.06 -3.74
N PHE A 494 -5.17 -9.36 -3.84
CA PHE A 494 -6.47 -9.89 -3.40
C PHE A 494 -7.18 -10.60 -4.55
N ILE A 495 -7.61 -11.85 -4.32
CA ILE A 495 -8.40 -12.65 -5.27
C ILE A 495 -9.81 -12.79 -4.70
N PRO A 496 -10.86 -12.25 -5.36
CA PRO A 496 -12.22 -12.35 -4.85
C PRO A 496 -12.73 -13.78 -4.90
N ALA A 497 -13.73 -14.09 -4.07
CA ALA A 497 -14.36 -15.42 -3.98
C ALA A 497 -14.83 -15.97 -5.35
N ALA A 498 -15.32 -15.10 -6.24
CA ALA A 498 -15.81 -15.48 -7.56
C ALA A 498 -14.71 -16.00 -8.49
N ASP A 499 -13.49 -15.51 -8.29
CA ASP A 499 -12.31 -15.86 -9.10
C ASP A 499 -11.42 -16.89 -8.41
N SER A 500 -11.58 -17.06 -7.10
CA SER A 500 -10.81 -17.99 -6.30
C SER A 500 -11.15 -19.46 -6.60
N PRO A 501 -10.15 -20.35 -6.67
CA PRO A 501 -10.34 -21.76 -7.01
C PRO A 501 -11.14 -22.55 -5.96
N ASN A 502 -11.22 -22.06 -4.72
CA ASN A 502 -11.97 -22.71 -3.63
C ASN A 502 -13.25 -21.96 -3.22
N GLY A 503 -13.60 -20.86 -3.91
CA GLY A 503 -14.80 -20.05 -3.60
C GLY A 503 -14.68 -19.16 -2.37
N THR A 504 -13.50 -19.07 -1.75
CA THR A 504 -13.20 -18.18 -0.62
C THR A 504 -12.25 -17.08 -1.08
N PRO A 505 -12.42 -15.81 -0.68
CA PRO A 505 -11.45 -14.77 -1.02
C PRO A 505 -10.04 -15.13 -0.53
N LEU A 506 -9.04 -14.86 -1.35
CA LEU A 506 -7.64 -15.10 -1.02
C LEU A 506 -6.87 -13.78 -0.98
N LEU A 507 -5.85 -13.74 -0.12
CA LEU A 507 -4.80 -12.73 -0.16
C LEU A 507 -3.47 -13.45 -0.42
N ILE A 508 -2.79 -13.06 -1.49
CA ILE A 508 -1.44 -13.49 -1.81
C ILE A 508 -0.49 -12.40 -1.31
N VAL A 509 0.54 -12.80 -0.57
CA VAL A 509 1.57 -11.90 -0.07
C VAL A 509 2.93 -12.44 -0.53
N ALA A 510 3.57 -11.73 -1.46
CA ALA A 510 4.92 -12.00 -1.90
C ALA A 510 5.91 -11.29 -0.96
N ASN A 511 6.86 -12.06 -0.43
CA ASN A 511 7.83 -11.60 0.55
C ASN A 511 9.22 -11.66 -0.08
N GLU A 512 9.76 -10.54 -0.51
CA GLU A 512 10.93 -10.43 -1.38
C GLU A 512 12.19 -11.06 -0.77
N VAL A 513 12.59 -10.60 0.41
CA VAL A 513 13.82 -11.03 1.08
C VAL A 513 13.79 -12.52 1.39
N SER A 514 12.67 -13.02 1.92
CA SER A 514 12.50 -14.44 2.23
C SER A 514 12.21 -15.30 1.00
N ARG A 515 11.71 -14.69 -0.08
CA ARG A 515 11.15 -15.31 -1.28
C ARG A 515 9.94 -16.20 -1.00
N ASN A 516 9.26 -15.98 0.12
CA ASN A 516 8.05 -16.72 0.45
C ASN A 516 6.85 -16.05 -0.22
N VAL A 517 5.99 -16.86 -0.85
CA VAL A 517 4.68 -16.40 -1.33
C VAL A 517 3.62 -17.07 -0.48
N ALA A 518 3.11 -16.34 0.50
CA ALA A 518 2.11 -16.83 1.44
C ALA A 518 0.70 -16.66 0.85
N ILE A 519 -0.13 -17.68 1.01
CA ILE A 519 -1.52 -17.67 0.56
C ILE A 519 -2.42 -17.71 1.79
N TYR A 520 -3.25 -16.68 1.97
CA TYR A 520 -4.21 -16.57 3.05
C TYR A 520 -5.63 -16.71 2.50
N SER A 521 -6.50 -17.37 3.26
CA SER A 521 -7.95 -17.23 3.12
C SER A 521 -8.40 -16.02 3.94
N VAL A 522 -9.34 -15.25 3.39
CA VAL A 522 -9.92 -14.08 4.06
C VAL A 522 -11.42 -14.32 4.21
N GLU A 523 -11.81 -14.76 5.40
CA GLU A 523 -13.20 -15.07 5.70
C GLU A 523 -13.76 -14.08 6.73
N PRO A 524 -15.02 -13.69 6.59
CA PRO A 524 -15.68 -12.90 7.63
C PRO A 524 -16.05 -13.79 8.82
N VAL A 525 -15.83 -13.29 10.04
CA VAL A 525 -16.26 -13.99 11.26
C VAL A 525 -17.80 -14.10 11.26
N PRO A 526 -18.38 -15.27 11.58
CA PRO A 526 -19.83 -15.39 11.71
C PRO A 526 -20.35 -14.47 12.80
N GLU A 527 -21.30 -13.58 12.46
CA GLU A 527 -21.93 -12.68 13.43
C GLU A 527 -22.57 -13.48 14.59
N PRO A 528 -22.45 -13.02 15.86
CA PRO A 528 -23.03 -13.71 17.02
C PRO A 528 -24.53 -13.98 16.87
N SER A 529 -25.26 -13.12 16.15
CA SER A 529 -26.69 -13.27 15.85
C SER A 529 -26.99 -14.44 14.91
N ALA A 530 -26.11 -14.75 13.95
CA ALA A 530 -26.22 -15.92 13.10
C ALA A 530 -26.01 -17.22 13.91
N VAL A 531 -25.08 -17.20 14.87
CA VAL A 531 -24.82 -18.31 15.79
C VAL A 531 -26.01 -18.52 16.75
N LEU A 532 -26.59 -17.44 17.30
CA LEU A 532 -27.81 -17.51 18.12
C LEU A 532 -29.04 -17.98 17.31
N GLY A 533 -29.15 -17.57 16.04
CA GLY A 533 -30.20 -18.02 15.12
C GLY A 533 -30.12 -19.52 14.84
N LEU A 534 -28.92 -20.06 14.62
CA LEU A 534 -28.67 -21.50 14.47
C LEU A 534 -28.98 -22.28 15.76
N LEU A 535 -28.61 -21.75 16.92
CA LEU A 535 -28.94 -22.34 18.23
C LEU A 535 -30.45 -22.37 18.50
N THR A 536 -31.17 -21.30 18.16
CA THR A 536 -32.63 -21.22 18.35
C THR A 536 -33.39 -22.14 17.38
N LEU A 537 -32.94 -22.28 16.14
CA LEU A 537 -33.47 -23.27 15.18
C LEU A 537 -33.17 -24.71 15.61
N GLY A 538 -31.97 -24.99 16.12
CA GLY A 538 -31.61 -26.30 16.67
C GLY A 538 -32.47 -26.70 17.88
N LEU A 539 -32.75 -25.75 18.78
CA LEU A 539 -33.63 -25.94 19.93
C LEU A 539 -35.12 -26.12 19.50
N ALA A 540 -35.58 -25.37 18.49
CA ALA A 540 -36.92 -25.52 17.94
C ALA A 540 -37.11 -26.89 17.24
N GLY A 541 -36.11 -27.36 16.49
CA GLY A 541 -36.09 -28.69 15.88
C GLY A 541 -36.09 -29.82 16.92
N TYR A 542 -35.37 -29.65 18.03
CA TYR A 542 -35.38 -30.60 19.16
C TYR A 542 -36.72 -30.62 19.90
N GLY A 543 -37.37 -29.46 20.04
CA GLY A 543 -38.71 -29.31 20.61
C GLY A 543 -39.81 -29.96 19.76
N LEU A 544 -39.70 -29.89 18.44
CA LEU A 544 -40.64 -30.53 17.51
C LEU A 544 -40.48 -32.06 17.47
N LYS A 545 -39.24 -32.58 17.61
CA LYS A 545 -39.00 -34.04 17.67
C LYS A 545 -39.57 -34.69 18.94
N LYS A 546 -39.66 -33.94 20.05
CA LYS A 546 -40.31 -34.40 21.30
C LYS A 546 -41.84 -34.39 21.25
N ARG A 547 -42.46 -33.65 20.34
CA ARG A 547 -43.94 -33.62 20.17
C ARG A 547 -44.49 -34.68 19.21
N GLY A 548 -43.62 -35.49 18.59
CA GLY A 548 -44.02 -36.60 17.71
C GLY A 548 -44.22 -37.95 18.40
N ASN A 549 -44.00 -38.05 19.72
CA ASN A 549 -44.18 -39.27 20.52
C ASN A 549 -45.11 -39.02 21.72
N CYS A 550 -46.29 -38.45 21.49
CA CYS A 550 -47.41 -38.44 22.44
C CYS A 550 -48.69 -38.73 21.69
#